data_AF-A0AAN6VUL3-F1
#
_entry.id   AF-A0AAN6VUL3-F1
#
_cell.length_a   1.000
_cell.length_b   1.000
_cell.length_c   1.000
_cell.angle_alpha   90.00
_cell.angle_beta   90.00
_cell.angle_gamma   90.00
#
_symmetry.space_group_name_H-M   'P 1'
#
loop_
_entity.id
_entity.type
_entity.pdbx_description
1 polymer ?
#
loop_
_entity_poly.entity_id
_entity_poly.type
_entity_poly.pdbx_seq_one_letter_code
_entity_poly.pdbx_strand_id
1 'polypeptide(L)'
;MADDQLLRNLQAITGDDATWEGFDPASWRSFQSDGEDEDETEAGVEATGGASLISPDDDYASDDSAGMIFNFHKLTAAEKAQSRGGACKLSKARQYASGEVAYSRELEDLEKVEWKETGLAMGDVSADGTLFVAWRLVQNYPDMFVGKTNGIRAAPLFTLDALHEGRVWDIYYVHCPPEMNRKPVMLVPTYQFEHFLDVVNAKLETRFTIPPGRNEERFMMTFGMGNSPRPRFLGRSDNSESFRALHKAIPAPHEDDNLAKATSLGLDEFKQLLNKTRADRKKEKKSDRNRPKRIKAHQEWGRSIKRVQRYLGLRGRVTDDAADKLANLDLNLSMVEDPENSVLFVAIDIEAWEQNHDLITEVGIAILDTAEIKNIAPGNDGQNWFQHIDALHIRVKENSWAVNRRYVHGCPDYFNFGTSEFTQGNLIEPLIKNLIDKATFIDPVDGTTKPRPVVLVFHESSSDIKYLKSLSYYVEGAQNVIDVADTREMHQYLVRSNNSASLASVLDYLGISYRHLHNAGNDAVYTLQAMVGLAVKKRAMSIENAQKKPEGHVPYSDFKQKEKEGWTSGEDTDGGNPVGLPDTDIKANLGSEDAGGQGWD
;
A
#
# COMPACT_ATOMS: atom_id res chain seq x y z
N MET A 1 -8.42 -24.30 39.19
CA MET A 1 -9.37 -25.44 39.02
C MET A 1 -8.64 -26.70 39.43
N ALA A 2 -9.29 -27.64 40.12
CA ALA A 2 -8.70 -28.95 40.41
C ALA A 2 -8.54 -29.75 39.10
N ASP A 3 -7.49 -30.55 38.99
CA ASP A 3 -7.08 -31.19 37.72
C ASP A 3 -8.14 -32.17 37.18
N ASP A 4 -8.86 -32.83 38.08
CA ASP A 4 -9.99 -33.70 37.75
C ASP A 4 -11.14 -32.96 37.05
N GLN A 5 -11.38 -31.69 37.43
CA GLN A 5 -12.43 -30.87 36.83
C GLN A 5 -12.01 -30.37 35.44
N LEU A 6 -10.71 -30.09 35.25
CA LEU A 6 -10.15 -29.69 33.96
C LEU A 6 -10.21 -30.84 32.94
N LEU A 7 -9.84 -32.05 33.36
CA LEU A 7 -9.92 -33.26 32.54
C LEU A 7 -11.35 -33.57 32.08
N ARG A 8 -12.34 -33.46 32.98
CA ARG A 8 -13.76 -33.67 32.62
C ARG A 8 -14.27 -32.65 31.60
N ASN A 9 -13.86 -31.39 31.73
CA ASN A 9 -14.25 -30.35 30.77
C ASN A 9 -13.60 -30.58 29.40
N LEU A 10 -12.35 -31.05 29.36
CA LEU A 10 -11.67 -31.36 28.10
C LEU A 10 -12.30 -32.57 27.39
N GLN A 11 -12.61 -33.63 28.14
CA GLN A 11 -13.29 -34.81 27.61
C GLN A 11 -14.69 -34.49 27.05
N ALA A 12 -15.43 -33.60 27.72
CA ALA A 12 -16.75 -33.14 27.23
C ALA A 12 -16.68 -32.37 25.91
N ILE A 13 -15.53 -31.78 25.57
CA ILE A 13 -15.33 -31.01 24.33
C ILE A 13 -14.88 -31.92 23.18
N THR A 14 -14.11 -32.98 23.46
CA THR A 14 -13.47 -33.80 22.41
C THR A 14 -14.28 -35.02 21.96
N GLY A 15 -15.36 -35.38 22.66
CA GLY A 15 -16.17 -36.56 22.35
C GLY A 15 -15.46 -37.88 22.68
N ASP A 16 -16.23 -38.98 22.74
CA ASP A 16 -15.83 -40.28 23.33
C ASP A 16 -14.70 -41.04 22.58
N ASP A 17 -14.23 -40.55 21.42
CA ASP A 17 -13.21 -41.22 20.60
C ASP A 17 -11.76 -40.74 20.87
N ALA A 18 -11.53 -39.82 21.82
CA ALA A 18 -10.20 -39.33 22.15
C ALA A 18 -9.55 -40.13 23.31
N THR A 19 -8.47 -40.86 23.04
CA THR A 19 -7.66 -41.53 24.06
C THR A 19 -6.66 -40.56 24.71
N TRP A 20 -6.76 -40.37 26.03
CA TRP A 20 -5.97 -39.41 26.82
C TRP A 20 -4.84 -40.04 27.67
N GLU A 21 -4.39 -41.25 27.32
CA GLU A 21 -3.30 -41.90 28.05
C GLU A 21 -1.99 -41.12 27.91
N GLY A 22 -1.42 -40.69 29.04
CA GLY A 22 -0.14 -39.98 29.11
C GLY A 22 -0.20 -38.44 29.22
N PHE A 23 -1.39 -37.85 29.30
CA PHE A 23 -1.53 -36.40 29.52
C PHE A 23 -1.42 -36.03 31.01
N ASP A 24 -0.38 -35.29 31.40
CA ASP A 24 -0.20 -34.74 32.75
C ASP A 24 -0.57 -33.23 32.80
N PRO A 25 -1.69 -32.85 33.43
CA PRO A 25 -2.13 -31.46 33.53
C PRO A 25 -1.19 -30.54 34.32
N ALA A 26 -0.30 -31.08 35.16
CA ALA A 26 0.63 -30.29 35.97
C ALA A 26 1.76 -29.68 35.12
N SER A 27 2.16 -30.36 34.06
CA SER A 27 3.20 -29.91 33.12
C SER A 27 2.86 -28.60 32.40
N TRP A 28 1.57 -28.27 32.29
CA TRP A 28 1.12 -27.08 31.57
C TRP A 28 1.06 -25.82 32.45
N ARG A 29 1.17 -25.97 33.77
CA ARG A 29 1.19 -24.85 34.72
C ARG A 29 2.60 -24.33 35.02
N SER A 30 3.65 -25.05 34.63
CA SER A 30 5.05 -24.71 34.94
C SER A 30 5.71 -23.76 33.93
N PHE A 31 4.94 -22.99 33.15
CA PHE A 31 5.48 -21.99 32.21
C PHE A 31 5.16 -20.53 32.58
N GLN A 32 4.70 -20.28 33.82
CA GLN A 32 4.49 -18.93 34.34
C GLN A 32 4.85 -18.83 35.83
N SER A 33 6.13 -18.89 36.15
CA SER A 33 6.75 -18.05 37.18
C SER A 33 8.26 -18.20 37.04
N ASP A 34 8.97 -17.09 36.96
CA ASP A 34 10.09 -16.77 37.85
C ASP A 34 10.78 -15.52 37.27
N GLY A 35 10.69 -14.44 38.04
CA GLY A 35 11.42 -13.19 37.84
C GLY A 35 12.36 -12.94 39.01
N GLU A 36 13.33 -12.07 38.73
CA GLU A 36 14.06 -11.16 39.64
C GLU A 36 14.83 -11.73 40.85
N ASP A 37 16.13 -11.42 40.82
CA ASP A 37 17.06 -11.02 41.89
C ASP A 37 17.26 -11.89 43.14
N GLU A 38 18.50 -12.40 43.32
CA GLU A 38 19.37 -12.07 44.47
C GLU A 38 20.79 -12.67 44.30
N ASP A 39 21.69 -12.20 45.17
CA ASP A 39 23.09 -11.88 44.98
C ASP A 39 24.08 -12.97 45.47
N GLU A 40 25.37 -12.74 45.21
CA GLU A 40 26.57 -13.25 45.93
C GLU A 40 27.30 -14.59 45.60
N THR A 41 28.51 -14.39 45.06
CA THR A 41 29.83 -14.92 45.50
C THR A 41 30.47 -16.20 44.93
N GLU A 42 31.58 -15.92 44.23
CA GLU A 42 32.95 -16.49 44.29
C GLU A 42 33.32 -17.93 43.86
N ALA A 43 34.41 -17.92 43.05
CA ALA A 43 35.55 -18.85 42.97
C ALA A 43 35.49 -20.08 42.02
N GLY A 44 36.15 -19.93 40.87
CA GLY A 44 37.43 -20.62 40.66
C GLY A 44 37.52 -21.82 39.69
N VAL A 45 38.34 -21.62 38.64
CA VAL A 45 39.38 -22.54 38.11
C VAL A 45 39.05 -23.43 36.87
N GLU A 46 39.78 -23.10 35.79
CA GLU A 46 40.40 -23.89 34.69
C GLU A 46 39.61 -24.64 33.59
N ALA A 47 39.73 -24.06 32.38
CA ALA A 47 40.19 -24.62 31.10
C ALA A 47 40.03 -26.13 30.79
N THR A 48 39.39 -26.45 29.64
CA THR A 48 40.04 -27.00 28.41
C THR A 48 39.00 -27.40 27.35
N GLY A 49 39.38 -27.22 26.07
CA GLY A 49 39.09 -28.20 25.00
C GLY A 49 37.79 -28.08 24.23
N GLY A 50 37.86 -27.62 22.97
CA GLY A 50 36.71 -27.39 22.10
C GLY A 50 35.96 -28.64 21.62
N ALA A 51 34.71 -28.42 21.22
CA ALA A 51 34.09 -28.98 20.02
C ALA A 51 32.79 -28.19 19.77
N SER A 52 32.75 -27.45 18.65
CA SER A 52 31.55 -26.76 18.17
C SER A 52 30.54 -27.79 17.69
N LEU A 53 29.43 -27.93 18.40
CA LEU A 53 28.22 -28.61 17.95
C LEU A 53 27.08 -27.59 17.91
N ILE A 54 26.56 -27.46 16.70
CA ILE A 54 25.45 -26.63 16.27
C ILE A 54 24.20 -26.98 17.09
N SER A 55 23.66 -26.00 17.82
CA SER A 55 22.29 -26.00 18.33
C SER A 55 21.40 -25.18 17.40
N PRO A 56 20.30 -25.75 16.87
CA PRO A 56 19.29 -25.01 16.13
C PRO A 56 18.24 -24.52 17.13
N ASP A 57 18.18 -23.21 17.38
CA ASP A 57 17.00 -22.47 17.83
C ASP A 57 17.45 -21.03 18.16
N ASP A 58 17.28 -20.13 17.20
CA ASP A 58 17.22 -18.67 17.42
C ASP A 58 16.46 -18.04 16.24
N ASP A 59 15.18 -18.41 16.14
CA ASP A 59 14.20 -17.77 15.25
C ASP A 59 13.61 -16.55 15.98
N TYR A 60 14.33 -15.42 15.95
CA TYR A 60 13.80 -14.11 16.35
C TYR A 60 14.23 -13.02 15.35
N ALA A 61 13.76 -13.16 14.11
CA ALA A 61 13.72 -12.05 13.15
C ALA A 61 12.57 -11.10 13.53
N SER A 62 12.88 -10.08 14.34
CA SER A 62 11.98 -8.97 14.65
C SER A 62 11.95 -7.98 13.48
N ASP A 63 10.75 -7.80 12.96
CA ASP A 63 10.29 -6.92 11.88
C ASP A 63 10.73 -5.45 12.08
N ASP A 64 11.74 -5.01 11.32
CA ASP A 64 12.27 -3.66 11.40
C ASP A 64 11.56 -2.69 10.43
N SER A 65 11.25 -1.50 10.93
CA SER A 65 10.58 -0.34 10.32
C SER A 65 9.11 -0.47 9.86
N ALA A 66 8.50 -1.65 9.77
CA ALA A 66 7.04 -1.79 9.53
C ALA A 66 6.19 -1.81 10.83
N GLY A 67 6.83 -1.94 12.00
CA GLY A 67 6.17 -1.97 13.32
C GLY A 67 5.81 -0.60 13.93
N MET A 68 6.17 0.52 13.30
CA MET A 68 6.08 1.86 13.90
C MET A 68 4.81 2.65 13.54
N ILE A 69 3.75 1.99 13.08
CA ILE A 69 2.41 2.58 12.96
C ILE A 69 1.35 1.58 13.45
N PHE A 70 0.96 1.75 14.72
CA PHE A 70 -0.07 1.04 15.50
C PHE A 70 0.31 -0.28 16.18
N ASN A 71 1.00 -0.17 17.33
CA ASN A 71 0.88 -1.13 18.43
C ASN A 71 0.06 -0.53 19.59
N PHE A 72 -1.26 -0.40 19.37
CA PHE A 72 -2.22 0.08 20.38
C PHE A 72 -2.25 -0.77 21.67
N HIS A 73 -1.64 -1.95 21.65
CA HIS A 73 -1.64 -2.93 22.73
C HIS A 73 -0.41 -2.82 23.65
N LYS A 74 0.62 -2.06 23.27
CA LYS A 74 1.81 -1.83 24.11
C LYS A 74 1.80 -0.50 24.89
N LEU A 75 0.78 0.35 24.68
CA LEU A 75 0.62 1.61 25.41
C LEU A 75 0.03 1.39 26.81
N THR A 76 0.63 2.03 27.80
CA THR A 76 0.08 2.17 29.16
C THR A 76 -1.22 2.98 29.12
N ALA A 77 -2.05 2.86 30.16
CA ALA A 77 -3.31 3.59 30.25
C ALA A 77 -3.11 5.13 30.22
N ALA A 78 -1.97 5.62 30.74
CA ALA A 78 -1.60 7.04 30.74
C ALA A 78 -1.21 7.54 29.33
N GLU A 79 -0.42 6.77 28.57
CA GLU A 79 -0.02 7.11 27.19
C GLU A 79 -1.23 7.12 26.23
N LYS A 80 -2.20 6.21 26.44
CA LYS A 80 -3.50 6.21 25.72
C LYS A 80 -4.35 7.45 26.00
N ALA A 81 -4.17 8.08 27.17
CA ALA A 81 -4.91 9.28 27.55
C ALA A 81 -4.29 10.55 26.93
N GLN A 82 -2.96 10.62 26.81
CA GLN A 82 -2.27 11.75 26.18
C GLN A 82 -2.48 11.84 24.66
N SER A 83 -2.62 10.70 23.95
CA SER A 83 -2.88 10.69 22.49
C SER A 83 -4.26 11.26 22.10
N ARG A 84 -5.15 11.51 23.07
CA ARG A 84 -6.49 12.08 22.85
C ARG A 84 -6.53 13.61 22.96
N GLY A 85 -5.40 14.27 23.27
CA GLY A 85 -5.31 15.72 23.46
C GLY A 85 -5.24 16.57 22.18
N GLY A 86 -5.03 15.95 21.01
CA GLY A 86 -5.04 16.67 19.72
C GLY A 86 -6.44 16.72 19.13
N ALA A 87 -6.97 17.93 18.88
CA ALA A 87 -8.31 18.21 18.40
C ALA A 87 -8.84 17.22 17.34
N CYS A 88 -9.63 16.23 17.78
CA CYS A 88 -10.36 15.35 16.88
C CYS A 88 -11.51 16.17 16.26
N LYS A 89 -11.35 16.57 15.00
CA LYS A 89 -12.46 17.09 14.19
C LYS A 89 -13.56 16.03 14.16
N LEU A 90 -14.63 16.26 14.92
CA LEU A 90 -15.85 15.46 14.87
C LEU A 90 -16.32 15.37 13.41
N SER A 91 -16.72 14.18 12.97
CA SER A 91 -17.19 13.97 11.61
C SER A 91 -18.43 14.82 11.34
N LYS A 92 -18.53 15.38 10.12
CA LYS A 92 -19.69 16.14 9.60
C LYS A 92 -21.06 15.46 9.87
N ALA A 93 -21.08 14.15 10.10
CA ALA A 93 -22.28 13.39 10.42
C ALA A 93 -22.90 13.70 11.79
N ARG A 94 -22.14 14.23 12.76
CA ARG A 94 -22.67 14.56 14.10
C ARG A 94 -23.23 15.98 14.24
N GLN A 95 -23.00 16.85 13.26
CA GLN A 95 -23.54 18.22 13.29
C GLN A 95 -25.04 18.32 12.95
N TYR A 96 -25.67 17.24 12.47
CA TYR A 96 -27.09 17.23 12.08
C TYR A 96 -28.03 16.54 13.08
N ALA A 97 -27.53 16.12 14.25
CA ALA A 97 -28.30 15.39 15.25
C ALA A 97 -28.86 16.30 16.36
N SER A 98 -29.29 17.52 16.03
CA SER A 98 -29.95 18.44 16.96
C SER A 98 -31.30 18.91 16.42
N GLY A 99 -32.17 17.97 16.10
CA GLY A 99 -33.58 18.24 15.82
C GLY A 99 -34.40 17.00 16.17
N GLU A 100 -35.28 17.11 17.16
CA GLU A 100 -36.34 16.13 17.40
C GLU A 100 -37.13 15.92 16.09
N VAL A 101 -37.25 14.67 15.67
CA VAL A 101 -37.88 14.33 14.38
C VAL A 101 -39.34 14.03 14.63
N ALA A 102 -40.22 14.91 14.16
CA ALA A 102 -41.62 14.58 13.97
C ALA A 102 -41.74 13.57 12.81
N TYR A 103 -42.15 12.34 13.10
CA TYR A 103 -42.51 11.35 12.09
C TYR A 103 -43.91 11.70 11.58
N SER A 104 -44.01 12.15 10.33
CA SER A 104 -45.23 12.72 9.77
C SER A 104 -46.24 11.69 9.25
N ARG A 105 -45.97 10.38 9.35
CA ARG A 105 -46.89 9.32 8.90
C ARG A 105 -46.87 8.13 9.87
N GLU A 106 -48.05 7.68 10.26
CA GLU A 106 -48.24 6.51 11.12
C GLU A 106 -47.93 5.24 10.32
N LEU A 107 -47.20 4.29 10.92
CA LEU A 107 -46.81 3.02 10.28
C LEU A 107 -48.03 2.25 9.76
N GLU A 108 -49.14 2.30 10.49
CA GLU A 108 -50.40 1.66 10.13
C GLU A 108 -50.99 2.18 8.82
N ASP A 109 -50.82 3.47 8.52
CA ASP A 109 -51.32 4.07 7.26
C ASP A 109 -50.44 3.67 6.07
N LEU A 110 -49.13 3.54 6.29
CA LEU A 110 -48.18 3.12 5.25
C LEU A 110 -48.33 1.64 4.88
N GLU A 111 -48.72 0.80 5.83
CA GLU A 111 -48.96 -0.64 5.59
C GLU A 111 -50.33 -0.94 4.95
N LYS A 112 -51.30 -0.02 5.02
CA LYS A 112 -52.65 -0.15 4.43
C LYS A 112 -52.74 0.33 2.97
N VAL A 113 -51.62 0.70 2.34
CA VAL A 113 -51.62 1.23 0.96
C VAL A 113 -51.95 0.14 -0.06
N GLU A 114 -53.10 0.28 -0.72
CA GLU A 114 -53.50 -0.56 -1.85
C GLU A 114 -53.11 0.10 -3.18
N TRP A 115 -52.28 -0.61 -3.98
CA TRP A 115 -51.88 -0.15 -5.30
C TRP A 115 -52.99 -0.39 -6.32
N LYS A 116 -53.39 0.66 -7.05
CA LYS A 116 -54.30 0.55 -8.19
C LYS A 116 -53.79 -0.52 -9.17
N GLU A 117 -54.69 -1.35 -9.68
CA GLU A 117 -54.33 -2.32 -10.70
C GLU A 117 -53.84 -1.60 -11.96
N THR A 118 -52.78 -2.13 -12.57
CA THR A 118 -52.15 -1.54 -13.76
C THR A 118 -53.03 -1.65 -15.00
N GLY A 119 -53.99 -2.58 -15.01
CA GLY A 119 -54.81 -2.91 -16.19
C GLY A 119 -54.04 -3.62 -17.31
N LEU A 120 -52.78 -4.00 -17.07
CA LEU A 120 -51.90 -4.65 -18.03
C LEU A 120 -52.00 -6.17 -17.91
N ALA A 121 -52.05 -6.87 -19.03
CA ALA A 121 -51.89 -8.31 -19.11
C ALA A 121 -50.39 -8.69 -19.14
N MET A 122 -50.08 -9.95 -18.83
CA MET A 122 -48.71 -10.46 -18.91
C MET A 122 -48.17 -10.31 -20.35
N GLY A 123 -47.02 -9.65 -20.48
CA GLY A 123 -46.39 -9.33 -21.75
C GLY A 123 -46.69 -7.92 -22.28
N ASP A 124 -47.64 -7.19 -21.69
CA ASP A 124 -47.96 -5.83 -22.13
C ASP A 124 -46.83 -4.85 -21.79
N VAL A 125 -46.64 -3.85 -22.67
CA VAL A 125 -45.55 -2.88 -22.54
C VAL A 125 -45.88 -1.82 -21.48
N SER A 126 -44.90 -1.44 -20.66
CA SER A 126 -45.06 -0.37 -19.67
C SER A 126 -45.41 0.97 -20.30
N ALA A 127 -46.09 1.83 -19.53
CA ALA A 127 -46.34 3.22 -19.91
C ALA A 127 -45.03 3.98 -20.15
N ASP A 128 -45.06 4.93 -21.07
CA ASP A 128 -43.88 5.72 -21.42
C ASP A 128 -43.43 6.60 -20.25
N GLY A 129 -42.12 6.73 -20.07
CA GLY A 129 -41.53 7.50 -18.96
C GLY A 129 -41.66 6.88 -17.56
N THR A 130 -42.17 5.64 -17.45
CA THR A 130 -42.21 4.93 -16.16
C THR A 130 -40.78 4.71 -15.63
N LEU A 131 -40.56 5.06 -14.36
CA LEU A 131 -39.30 4.87 -13.65
C LEU A 131 -39.23 3.48 -13.03
N PHE A 132 -38.12 2.79 -13.24
CA PHE A 132 -37.87 1.46 -12.72
C PHE A 132 -36.59 1.36 -11.91
N VAL A 133 -36.62 0.46 -10.93
CA VAL A 133 -35.45 -0.07 -10.23
C VAL A 133 -35.34 -1.58 -10.46
N ALA A 134 -34.13 -2.09 -10.64
CA ALA A 134 -33.92 -3.52 -10.73
C ALA A 134 -34.19 -4.21 -9.39
N TRP A 135 -34.96 -5.30 -9.41
CA TRP A 135 -35.28 -6.06 -8.19
C TRP A 135 -34.03 -6.46 -7.41
N ARG A 136 -32.96 -6.81 -8.13
CA ARG A 136 -31.67 -7.16 -7.53
C ARG A 136 -31.05 -5.99 -6.75
N LEU A 137 -31.26 -4.74 -7.18
CA LEU A 137 -30.80 -3.55 -6.43
C LEU A 137 -31.65 -3.30 -5.19
N VAL A 138 -32.97 -3.54 -5.27
CA VAL A 138 -33.87 -3.49 -4.11
C VAL A 138 -33.37 -4.45 -3.03
N GLN A 139 -33.20 -5.73 -3.36
CA GLN A 139 -32.74 -6.75 -2.40
C GLN A 139 -31.38 -6.44 -1.76
N ASN A 140 -30.45 -5.85 -2.52
CA ASN A 140 -29.10 -5.56 -2.03
C ASN A 140 -28.94 -4.12 -1.51
N TYR A 141 -30.03 -3.37 -1.33
CA TYR A 141 -29.96 -1.97 -0.92
C TYR A 141 -29.25 -1.76 0.43
N PRO A 142 -29.53 -2.54 1.50
CA PRO A 142 -28.83 -2.39 2.78
C PRO A 142 -27.32 -2.60 2.67
N ASP A 143 -26.90 -3.60 1.91
CA ASP A 143 -25.48 -3.94 1.74
C ASP A 143 -24.72 -2.90 0.91
N MET A 144 -25.40 -2.26 -0.03
CA MET A 144 -24.79 -1.36 -0.99
C MET A 144 -24.83 0.11 -0.56
N PHE A 145 -25.90 0.55 0.09
CA PHE A 145 -26.19 1.97 0.28
C PHE A 145 -26.46 2.37 1.74
N VAL A 146 -26.58 1.41 2.66
CA VAL A 146 -26.76 1.69 4.09
C VAL A 146 -25.44 1.53 4.83
N GLY A 147 -25.15 2.47 5.75
CA GLY A 147 -23.95 2.41 6.59
C GLY A 147 -23.95 1.21 7.53
N LYS A 148 -22.76 0.73 7.94
CA LYS A 148 -22.58 -0.51 8.71
C LYS A 148 -23.50 -0.65 9.93
N THR A 149 -23.71 0.44 10.68
CA THR A 149 -24.54 0.45 11.89
C THR A 149 -26.02 0.17 11.60
N ASN A 150 -26.60 0.87 10.61
CA ASN A 150 -28.01 0.70 10.25
C ASN A 150 -28.23 -0.45 9.26
N GLY A 151 -27.19 -0.89 8.55
CA GLY A 151 -27.26 -2.00 7.60
C GLY A 151 -27.60 -3.32 8.28
N ILE A 152 -27.06 -3.58 9.47
CA ILE A 152 -27.39 -4.78 10.27
C ILE A 152 -28.87 -4.80 10.66
N ARG A 153 -29.44 -3.63 11.00
CA ARG A 153 -30.86 -3.48 11.37
C ARG A 153 -31.79 -3.58 10.16
N ALA A 154 -31.36 -3.06 9.01
CA ALA A 154 -32.14 -3.03 7.79
C ALA A 154 -32.14 -4.37 7.04
N ALA A 155 -31.03 -5.11 7.01
CA ALA A 155 -30.87 -6.33 6.21
C ALA A 155 -32.01 -7.36 6.35
N PRO A 156 -32.56 -7.66 7.55
CA PRO A 156 -33.67 -8.60 7.69
C PRO A 156 -34.95 -8.19 6.93
N LEU A 157 -35.20 -6.88 6.79
CA LEU A 157 -36.38 -6.33 6.11
C LEU A 157 -36.28 -6.40 4.58
N PHE A 158 -35.09 -6.66 4.03
CA PHE A 158 -34.85 -6.75 2.58
C PHE A 158 -34.71 -8.20 2.09
N THR A 159 -35.04 -9.17 2.95
CA THR A 159 -35.21 -10.57 2.52
C THR A 159 -36.42 -10.71 1.61
N LEU A 160 -36.46 -11.73 0.76
CA LEU A 160 -37.55 -11.89 -0.21
C LEU A 160 -38.92 -12.01 0.47
N ASP A 161 -38.98 -12.69 1.62
CA ASP A 161 -40.20 -12.86 2.39
C ASP A 161 -40.61 -11.53 3.06
N ALA A 162 -39.67 -10.81 3.69
CA ALA A 162 -39.94 -9.52 4.31
C ALA A 162 -40.33 -8.43 3.29
N LEU A 163 -39.79 -8.46 2.07
CA LEU A 163 -40.18 -7.52 1.01
C LEU A 163 -41.67 -7.65 0.64
N HIS A 164 -42.26 -8.85 0.79
CA HIS A 164 -43.67 -9.12 0.49
C HIS A 164 -44.58 -9.08 1.73
N GLU A 165 -44.03 -8.89 2.93
CA GLU A 165 -44.82 -8.81 4.16
C GLU A 165 -45.81 -7.62 4.11
N GLY A 166 -47.10 -7.92 3.94
CA GLY A 166 -48.17 -6.92 3.85
C GLY A 166 -48.08 -6.02 2.61
N ARG A 167 -47.41 -6.46 1.53
CA ARG A 167 -47.17 -5.64 0.34
C ARG A 167 -47.31 -6.42 -0.96
N VAL A 168 -47.82 -5.75 -1.98
CA VAL A 168 -47.85 -6.26 -3.35
C VAL A 168 -46.86 -5.49 -4.24
N TRP A 169 -46.20 -6.21 -5.15
CA TRP A 169 -45.25 -5.68 -6.10
C TRP A 169 -45.73 -5.90 -7.53
N ASP A 170 -45.67 -4.84 -8.34
CA ASP A 170 -45.89 -4.96 -9.79
C ASP A 170 -44.56 -5.27 -10.45
N ILE A 171 -44.46 -6.46 -11.03
CA ILE A 171 -43.21 -6.99 -11.57
C ILE A 171 -43.18 -6.78 -13.07
N TYR A 172 -42.07 -6.24 -13.55
CA TYR A 172 -41.77 -6.07 -14.96
C TYR A 172 -40.50 -6.83 -15.32
N TYR A 173 -40.32 -7.13 -16.60
CA TYR A 173 -39.10 -7.76 -17.11
C TYR A 173 -38.60 -7.11 -18.39
N VAL A 174 -37.29 -7.20 -18.61
CA VAL A 174 -36.64 -6.81 -19.86
C VAL A 174 -35.58 -7.83 -20.25
N HIS A 175 -35.56 -8.22 -21.51
CA HIS A 175 -34.59 -9.17 -22.04
C HIS A 175 -33.24 -8.50 -22.30
N CYS A 176 -32.14 -9.21 -22.00
CA CYS A 176 -30.81 -8.76 -22.36
C CYS A 176 -30.49 -9.12 -23.82
N PRO A 177 -29.75 -8.27 -24.56
CA PRO A 177 -29.24 -8.62 -25.87
C PRO A 177 -28.44 -9.94 -25.84
N PRO A 178 -28.53 -10.81 -26.87
CA PRO A 178 -27.85 -12.10 -26.90
C PRO A 178 -26.34 -11.99 -26.69
N GLU A 179 -25.70 -10.90 -27.14
CA GLU A 179 -24.25 -10.71 -27.01
C GLU A 179 -23.80 -10.55 -25.57
N MET A 180 -24.70 -10.14 -24.66
CA MET A 180 -24.37 -10.01 -23.25
C MET A 180 -24.38 -11.35 -22.50
N ASN A 181 -24.98 -12.41 -23.08
CA ASN A 181 -25.15 -13.73 -22.44
C ASN A 181 -25.66 -13.64 -20.98
N ARG A 182 -26.76 -12.89 -20.78
CA ARG A 182 -27.34 -12.59 -19.46
C ARG A 182 -28.82 -12.97 -19.40
N LYS A 183 -29.29 -13.39 -18.23
CA LYS A 183 -30.70 -13.65 -17.95
C LYS A 183 -31.52 -12.34 -18.01
N PRO A 184 -32.84 -12.43 -18.25
CA PRO A 184 -33.74 -11.26 -18.20
C PRO A 184 -33.65 -10.55 -16.85
N VAL A 185 -33.77 -9.22 -16.86
CA VAL A 185 -33.74 -8.40 -15.65
C VAL A 185 -35.17 -8.18 -15.16
N MET A 186 -35.42 -8.47 -13.88
CA MET A 186 -36.66 -8.10 -13.21
C MET A 186 -36.59 -6.68 -12.67
N LEU A 187 -37.67 -5.93 -12.88
CA LEU A 187 -37.81 -4.53 -12.55
C LEU A 187 -39.09 -4.34 -11.73
N VAL A 188 -39.07 -3.34 -10.85
CA VAL A 188 -40.26 -2.83 -10.16
C VAL A 188 -40.34 -1.32 -10.32
N PRO A 189 -41.54 -0.73 -10.34
CA PRO A 189 -41.69 0.72 -10.38
C PRO A 189 -40.97 1.39 -9.21
N THR A 190 -40.23 2.47 -9.49
CA THR A 190 -39.44 3.18 -8.47
C THR A 190 -40.29 3.68 -7.30
N TYR A 191 -41.51 4.14 -7.57
CA TYR A 191 -42.42 4.63 -6.53
C TYR A 191 -42.80 3.56 -5.49
N GLN A 192 -42.89 2.27 -5.89
CA GLN A 192 -43.16 1.17 -4.94
C GLN A 192 -41.95 0.96 -4.03
N PHE A 193 -40.74 1.16 -4.55
CA PHE A 193 -39.53 1.09 -3.75
C PHE A 193 -39.36 2.28 -2.80
N GLU A 194 -39.69 3.51 -3.24
CA GLU A 194 -39.72 4.69 -2.38
C GLU A 194 -40.69 4.51 -1.21
N HIS A 195 -41.91 4.05 -1.48
CA HIS A 195 -42.88 3.72 -0.45
C HIS A 195 -42.36 2.65 0.53
N PHE A 196 -41.67 1.63 0.01
CA PHE A 196 -41.05 0.62 0.87
C PHE A 196 -39.96 1.22 1.78
N LEU A 197 -39.14 2.16 1.29
CA LEU A 197 -38.19 2.88 2.13
C LEU A 197 -38.89 3.70 3.22
N ASP A 198 -40.03 4.32 2.93
CA ASP A 198 -40.85 5.03 3.93
C ASP A 198 -41.33 4.08 5.04
N VAL A 199 -41.80 2.89 4.68
CA VAL A 199 -42.19 1.85 5.67
C VAL A 199 -40.99 1.42 6.52
N VAL A 200 -39.83 1.16 5.90
CA VAL A 200 -38.61 0.79 6.63
C VAL A 200 -38.16 1.91 7.57
N ASN A 201 -38.26 3.16 7.13
CA ASN A 201 -37.93 4.33 7.93
C ASN A 201 -38.83 4.50 9.14
N ALA A 202 -40.13 4.25 8.99
CA ALA A 202 -41.07 4.21 10.09
C ALA A 202 -40.76 3.06 11.06
N LYS A 203 -40.44 1.85 10.58
CA LYS A 203 -40.12 0.69 11.42
C LYS A 203 -38.80 0.82 12.19
N LEU A 204 -37.77 1.41 11.58
CA LEU A 204 -36.42 1.46 12.14
C LEU A 204 -36.04 2.82 12.73
N GLU A 205 -36.95 3.80 12.65
CA GLU A 205 -36.69 5.19 13.03
C GLU A 205 -35.48 5.77 12.25
N THR A 206 -35.42 5.49 10.95
CA THR A 206 -34.32 5.89 10.05
C THR A 206 -34.75 6.88 8.96
N ARG A 207 -33.81 7.30 8.10
CA ARG A 207 -34.04 8.19 6.93
C ARG A 207 -33.32 7.66 5.69
N PHE A 208 -33.61 6.44 5.29
CA PHE A 208 -33.17 5.86 4.03
C PHE A 208 -33.90 6.52 2.87
N THR A 209 -33.15 6.91 1.85
CA THR A 209 -33.68 7.50 0.62
C THR A 209 -33.00 6.85 -0.59
N ILE A 210 -33.51 7.10 -1.78
CA ILE A 210 -32.71 6.85 -2.98
C ILE A 210 -31.42 7.69 -2.87
N PRO A 211 -30.21 7.10 -3.04
CA PRO A 211 -28.97 7.84 -2.86
C PRO A 211 -28.80 8.89 -3.97
N PRO A 212 -28.53 10.17 -3.65
CA PRO A 212 -28.42 11.22 -4.65
C PRO A 212 -27.17 11.08 -5.53
N GLY A 213 -27.17 11.75 -6.68
CA GLY A 213 -26.03 11.82 -7.60
C GLY A 213 -25.91 10.57 -8.48
N ARG A 214 -24.69 10.08 -8.73
CA ARG A 214 -24.44 8.98 -9.70
C ARG A 214 -25.18 7.66 -9.40
N ASN A 215 -25.63 7.46 -8.16
CA ASN A 215 -26.37 6.26 -7.77
C ASN A 215 -27.87 6.37 -8.04
N GLU A 216 -28.42 7.58 -8.10
CA GLU A 216 -29.84 7.86 -8.34
C GLU A 216 -30.31 7.26 -9.68
N GLU A 217 -29.46 7.39 -10.71
CA GLU A 217 -29.67 6.82 -12.04
C GLU A 217 -29.84 5.29 -12.07
N ARG A 218 -29.49 4.58 -10.98
CA ARG A 218 -29.66 3.12 -10.87
C ARG A 218 -31.03 2.73 -10.28
N PHE A 219 -31.68 3.68 -9.61
CA PHE A 219 -33.00 3.52 -9.00
C PHE A 219 -34.10 4.20 -9.82
N MET A 220 -33.73 5.09 -10.74
CA MET A 220 -34.65 5.87 -11.59
C MET A 220 -34.33 5.63 -13.06
N MET A 221 -34.50 4.39 -13.55
CA MET A 221 -34.24 4.04 -14.94
C MET A 221 -35.49 4.22 -15.80
N THR A 222 -35.39 5.00 -16.87
CA THR A 222 -36.38 5.06 -17.96
C THR A 222 -35.91 4.22 -19.14
N PHE A 223 -36.85 3.56 -19.81
CA PHE A 223 -36.57 2.72 -20.99
C PHE A 223 -37.40 3.19 -22.17
N GLY A 224 -36.98 2.85 -23.39
CA GLY A 224 -37.68 3.19 -24.62
C GLY A 224 -37.01 4.27 -25.48
N MET A 225 -35.90 4.85 -25.02
CA MET A 225 -35.19 5.87 -25.82
C MET A 225 -34.70 5.26 -27.14
N GLY A 226 -34.93 5.98 -28.25
CA GLY A 226 -34.48 5.57 -29.57
C GLY A 226 -35.09 4.26 -30.07
N ASN A 227 -36.36 3.98 -29.75
CA ASN A 227 -37.06 2.73 -30.06
C ASN A 227 -36.39 1.48 -29.45
N SER A 228 -35.68 1.64 -28.34
CA SER A 228 -35.21 0.50 -27.54
C SER A 228 -36.36 -0.23 -26.83
N PRO A 229 -36.20 -1.51 -26.47
CA PRO A 229 -37.23 -2.26 -25.76
C PRO A 229 -37.59 -1.61 -24.42
N ARG A 230 -38.90 -1.60 -24.12
CA ARG A 230 -39.44 -1.16 -22.82
C ARG A 230 -39.79 -2.36 -21.94
N PRO A 231 -39.73 -2.22 -20.60
CA PRO A 231 -40.14 -3.26 -19.68
C PRO A 231 -41.56 -3.73 -19.95
N ARG A 232 -41.77 -5.04 -19.90
CA ARG A 232 -43.08 -5.67 -20.06
C ARG A 232 -43.60 -6.14 -18.72
N PHE A 233 -44.91 -6.02 -18.52
CA PHE A 233 -45.55 -6.47 -17.28
C PHE A 233 -45.49 -7.99 -17.18
N LEU A 234 -44.98 -8.50 -16.06
CA LEU A 234 -44.88 -9.93 -15.78
C LEU A 234 -46.08 -10.41 -14.95
N GLY A 235 -46.51 -9.58 -13.99
CA GLY A 235 -47.60 -9.89 -13.08
C GLY A 235 -47.46 -9.16 -11.74
N ARG A 236 -48.47 -9.31 -10.89
CA ARG A 236 -48.48 -8.80 -9.52
C ARG A 236 -48.13 -9.92 -8.55
N SER A 237 -47.24 -9.64 -7.59
CA SER A 237 -46.79 -10.60 -6.58
C SER A 237 -47.14 -10.09 -5.19
N ASP A 238 -47.81 -10.91 -4.38
CA ASP A 238 -48.17 -10.61 -2.98
C ASP A 238 -47.39 -11.46 -1.96
N ASN A 239 -46.65 -12.47 -2.43
CA ASN A 239 -45.83 -13.33 -1.58
C ASN A 239 -44.56 -13.80 -2.29
N SER A 240 -43.64 -14.42 -1.55
CA SER A 240 -42.36 -14.87 -2.11
C SER A 240 -42.49 -16.07 -3.06
N GLU A 241 -43.53 -16.89 -2.94
CA GLU A 241 -43.79 -18.03 -3.82
C GLU A 241 -44.34 -17.56 -5.17
N SER A 242 -45.30 -16.64 -5.18
CA SER A 242 -45.81 -16.00 -6.40
C SER A 242 -44.69 -15.29 -7.15
N PHE A 243 -43.78 -14.60 -6.43
CA PHE A 243 -42.62 -13.97 -7.03
C PHE A 243 -41.70 -14.98 -7.73
N ARG A 244 -41.39 -16.09 -7.06
CA ARG A 244 -40.56 -17.18 -7.62
C ARG A 244 -41.25 -17.85 -8.81
N ALA A 245 -42.57 -18.01 -8.77
CA ALA A 245 -43.35 -18.55 -9.87
C ALA A 245 -43.31 -17.62 -11.09
N LEU A 246 -43.54 -16.31 -10.91
CA LEU A 246 -43.43 -15.30 -11.97
C LEU A 246 -42.03 -15.27 -12.58
N HIS A 247 -40.98 -15.31 -11.76
CA HIS A 247 -39.59 -15.35 -12.26
C HIS A 247 -39.31 -16.60 -13.12
N LYS A 248 -39.94 -17.75 -12.83
CA LYS A 248 -39.83 -18.95 -13.68
C LYS A 248 -40.70 -18.87 -14.94
N ALA A 249 -41.77 -18.08 -14.91
CA ALA A 249 -42.73 -17.93 -16.00
C ALA A 249 -42.40 -16.80 -16.99
N ILE A 250 -41.18 -16.22 -16.94
CA ILE A 250 -40.77 -15.14 -17.86
C ILE A 250 -40.90 -15.62 -19.31
N PRO A 251 -41.73 -14.96 -20.15
CA PRO A 251 -41.92 -15.34 -21.54
C PRO A 251 -40.65 -15.17 -22.38
N ALA A 252 -40.61 -15.86 -23.52
CA ALA A 252 -39.59 -15.65 -24.54
C ALA A 252 -39.59 -14.20 -25.08
N PRO A 253 -38.50 -13.72 -25.69
CA PRO A 253 -38.44 -12.37 -26.26
C PRO A 253 -39.58 -12.11 -27.26
N HIS A 254 -40.27 -10.98 -27.11
CA HIS A 254 -41.37 -10.58 -27.99
C HIS A 254 -40.82 -9.98 -29.30
N GLU A 255 -41.53 -10.12 -30.43
CA GLU A 255 -41.08 -9.62 -31.74
C GLU A 255 -40.92 -8.09 -31.80
N ASP A 256 -41.65 -7.38 -30.95
CA ASP A 256 -41.54 -5.92 -30.80
C ASP A 256 -40.31 -5.47 -30.02
N ASP A 257 -39.65 -6.38 -29.30
CA ASP A 257 -38.41 -6.09 -28.57
C ASP A 257 -37.17 -6.30 -29.46
N ASN A 258 -37.36 -6.44 -30.77
CA ASN A 258 -36.29 -6.61 -31.74
C ASN A 258 -35.40 -5.37 -31.80
N LEU A 259 -34.16 -5.51 -31.33
CA LEU A 259 -33.15 -4.46 -31.28
C LEU A 259 -32.76 -3.90 -32.66
N ALA A 260 -33.06 -4.60 -33.76
CA ALA A 260 -32.88 -4.06 -35.11
C ALA A 260 -33.78 -2.84 -35.40
N LYS A 261 -34.86 -2.67 -34.63
CA LYS A 261 -35.77 -1.52 -34.71
C LYS A 261 -35.22 -0.29 -33.94
N ALA A 262 -34.20 -0.46 -33.09
CA ALA A 262 -33.63 0.59 -32.27
C ALA A 262 -32.58 1.41 -33.03
N THR A 263 -32.46 2.70 -32.70
CA THR A 263 -31.39 3.55 -33.20
C THR A 263 -30.05 3.16 -32.57
N SER A 264 -28.93 3.54 -33.20
CA SER A 264 -27.58 3.28 -32.65
C SER A 264 -27.40 3.87 -31.25
N LEU A 265 -27.90 5.09 -31.03
CA LEU A 265 -27.90 5.76 -29.73
C LEU A 265 -28.78 5.04 -28.70
N GLY A 266 -30.01 4.65 -29.10
CA GLY A 266 -30.93 3.93 -28.22
C GLY A 266 -30.41 2.55 -27.81
N LEU A 267 -29.70 1.86 -28.70
CA LEU A 267 -29.06 0.57 -28.39
C LEU A 267 -27.91 0.72 -27.38
N ASP A 268 -27.08 1.77 -27.53
CA ASP A 268 -25.98 2.02 -26.60
C ASP A 268 -26.52 2.36 -25.20
N GLU A 269 -27.50 3.26 -25.12
CA GLU A 269 -28.13 3.63 -23.86
C GLU A 269 -28.84 2.44 -23.20
N PHE A 270 -29.54 1.62 -23.98
CA PHE A 270 -30.16 0.39 -23.47
C PHE A 270 -29.12 -0.56 -22.85
N LYS A 271 -27.97 -0.74 -23.50
CA LYS A 271 -26.85 -1.53 -22.95
C LYS A 271 -26.27 -0.89 -21.68
N GLN A 272 -26.16 0.44 -21.63
CA GLN A 272 -25.73 1.16 -20.44
C GLN A 272 -26.70 0.94 -19.26
N LEU A 273 -28.02 1.07 -19.48
CA LEU A 273 -29.06 0.80 -18.48
C LEU A 273 -28.96 -0.64 -17.96
N LEU A 274 -28.86 -1.64 -18.85
CA LEU A 274 -28.72 -3.03 -18.44
C LEU A 274 -27.41 -3.31 -17.67
N ASN A 275 -26.36 -2.52 -17.85
CA ASN A 275 -25.16 -2.60 -17.02
C ASN A 275 -25.37 -1.97 -15.63
N LYS A 276 -26.17 -0.90 -15.52
CA LYS A 276 -26.55 -0.27 -14.24
C LYS A 276 -27.38 -1.18 -13.32
N THR A 277 -28.14 -2.13 -13.89
CA THR A 277 -28.96 -3.11 -13.15
C THR A 277 -28.16 -4.14 -12.33
N ARG A 278 -26.84 -4.24 -12.53
CA ARG A 278 -26.00 -5.19 -11.77
C ARG A 278 -25.91 -4.75 -10.31
N ALA A 279 -26.05 -5.69 -9.37
CA ALA A 279 -25.79 -5.47 -7.94
C ALA A 279 -24.41 -6.01 -7.51
N ASP A 280 -23.45 -6.06 -8.44
CA ASP A 280 -22.13 -6.62 -8.14
C ASP A 280 -21.29 -5.60 -7.38
N ARG A 281 -20.99 -5.87 -6.10
CA ARG A 281 -19.80 -5.30 -5.45
C ARG A 281 -18.55 -5.92 -6.08
N LYS A 282 -18.25 -5.61 -7.35
CA LYS A 282 -16.84 -5.70 -7.77
C LYS A 282 -16.11 -4.56 -7.08
N LYS A 283 -15.74 -4.77 -5.81
CA LYS A 283 -14.46 -4.23 -5.36
C LYS A 283 -13.46 -4.89 -6.30
N GLU A 284 -12.93 -4.14 -7.27
CA GLU A 284 -11.62 -4.52 -7.80
C GLU A 284 -10.75 -4.83 -6.60
N LYS A 285 -10.15 -6.03 -6.57
CA LYS A 285 -9.25 -6.37 -5.48
C LYS A 285 -8.23 -5.24 -5.43
N LYS A 286 -7.96 -4.70 -4.24
CA LYS A 286 -6.97 -3.61 -4.07
C LYS A 286 -5.64 -3.96 -4.76
N SER A 287 -5.31 -5.25 -4.85
CA SER A 287 -4.20 -5.82 -5.61
C SER A 287 -4.20 -5.47 -7.10
N ASP A 288 -5.34 -5.53 -7.78
CA ASP A 288 -5.45 -5.33 -9.23
C ASP A 288 -5.38 -3.84 -9.58
N ARG A 289 -6.01 -2.99 -8.75
CA ARG A 289 -5.92 -1.53 -8.89
C ARG A 289 -4.50 -1.00 -8.65
N ASN A 290 -3.75 -1.63 -7.74
CA ASN A 290 -2.36 -1.26 -7.45
C ASN A 290 -1.33 -2.01 -8.32
N ARG A 291 -1.74 -2.99 -9.12
CA ARG A 291 -0.86 -3.75 -10.02
C ARG A 291 -0.04 -2.88 -10.97
N PRO A 292 -0.61 -1.91 -11.73
CA PRO A 292 0.19 -1.08 -12.63
C PRO A 292 1.20 -0.21 -11.87
N LYS A 293 0.83 0.29 -10.68
CA LYS A 293 1.74 1.06 -9.81
C LYS A 293 2.92 0.22 -9.35
N ARG A 294 2.69 -1.03 -8.94
CA ARG A 294 3.74 -1.97 -8.54
C ARG A 294 4.70 -2.29 -9.69
N ILE A 295 4.17 -2.56 -10.88
CA ILE A 295 5.00 -2.83 -12.06
C ILE A 295 5.88 -1.62 -12.38
N LYS A 296 5.32 -0.40 -12.33
CA LYS A 296 6.07 0.83 -12.56
C LYS A 296 7.17 1.03 -11.51
N ALA A 297 6.86 0.82 -10.23
CA ALA A 297 7.84 0.90 -9.14
C ALA A 297 8.99 -0.09 -9.33
N HIS A 298 8.70 -1.36 -9.65
CA HIS A 298 9.74 -2.37 -9.91
C HIS A 298 10.66 -1.97 -11.08
N GLN A 299 10.10 -1.39 -12.14
CA GLN A 299 10.89 -0.87 -13.25
C GLN A 299 11.76 0.33 -12.84
N GLU A 300 11.22 1.24 -12.01
CA GLU A 300 11.94 2.40 -11.46
C GLU A 300 13.10 1.97 -10.55
N TRP A 301 12.89 0.99 -9.66
CA TRP A 301 13.96 0.40 -8.83
C TRP A 301 15.08 -0.19 -9.69
N GLY A 302 14.70 -0.94 -10.73
CA GLY A 302 15.65 -1.52 -11.68
C GLY A 302 16.38 -0.49 -12.54
N ARG A 303 15.84 0.71 -12.72
CA ARG A 303 16.51 1.84 -13.38
C ARG A 303 17.45 2.56 -12.43
N SER A 304 17.05 2.74 -11.17
CA SER A 304 17.88 3.36 -10.13
C SER A 304 19.23 2.65 -9.96
N ILE A 305 19.23 1.31 -9.82
CA ILE A 305 20.48 0.53 -9.72
C ILE A 305 21.40 0.77 -10.92
N LYS A 306 20.85 0.92 -12.13
CA LYS A 306 21.65 1.13 -13.34
C LYS A 306 22.24 2.54 -13.42
N ARG A 307 21.51 3.56 -12.96
CA ARG A 307 22.06 4.92 -12.85
C ARG A 307 23.19 4.96 -11.84
N VAL A 308 23.00 4.33 -10.67
CA VAL A 308 24.07 4.11 -9.69
C VAL A 308 25.28 3.41 -10.33
N GLN A 309 25.07 2.35 -11.12
CA GLN A 309 26.16 1.71 -11.86
C GLN A 309 26.87 2.66 -12.84
N ARG A 310 26.19 3.61 -13.46
CA ARG A 310 26.85 4.61 -14.32
C ARG A 310 27.66 5.63 -13.53
N TYR A 311 27.10 6.11 -12.41
CA TYR A 311 27.80 7.03 -11.52
C TYR A 311 29.05 6.39 -10.90
N LEU A 312 29.00 5.09 -10.60
CA LEU A 312 30.15 4.28 -10.18
C LEU A 312 31.01 3.77 -11.36
N GLY A 313 30.74 4.20 -12.61
CA GLY A 313 31.40 3.77 -13.86
C GLY A 313 31.49 2.25 -14.09
N LEU A 314 30.59 1.47 -13.49
CA LEU A 314 30.37 0.05 -13.76
C LEU A 314 29.61 -0.19 -15.08
N ARG A 315 28.97 0.85 -15.63
CA ARG A 315 28.12 0.83 -16.84
C ARG A 315 28.22 2.16 -17.60
N GLY A 316 28.34 2.12 -18.94
CA GLY A 316 28.26 3.32 -19.81
C GLY A 316 26.84 3.70 -20.23
N ARG A 317 26.67 4.86 -20.89
CA ARG A 317 25.38 5.26 -21.49
C ARG A 317 25.10 4.49 -22.78
N VAL A 318 23.81 4.28 -23.10
CA VAL A 318 23.42 3.57 -24.34
C VAL A 318 23.70 4.38 -25.62
N THR A 319 23.85 5.71 -25.53
CA THR A 319 24.09 6.60 -26.69
C THR A 319 25.53 6.65 -27.16
N ASP A 320 26.48 6.23 -26.34
CA ASP A 320 27.84 5.97 -26.80
C ASP A 320 27.76 4.72 -27.68
N ASP A 321 28.46 4.67 -28.82
CA ASP A 321 28.37 3.65 -29.91
C ASP A 321 28.62 2.17 -29.49
N ALA A 322 28.05 1.71 -28.38
CA ALA A 322 28.44 0.57 -27.57
C ALA A 322 27.21 -0.21 -27.07
N ALA A 323 26.34 -0.59 -28.01
CA ALA A 323 25.71 -1.92 -27.91
C ALA A 323 26.77 -3.05 -27.77
N ASP A 324 28.06 -2.75 -27.97
CA ASP A 324 29.20 -3.66 -28.08
C ASP A 324 30.17 -3.77 -26.87
N LYS A 325 29.87 -3.26 -25.67
CA LYS A 325 30.78 -3.46 -24.50
C LYS A 325 30.17 -4.15 -23.27
N LEU A 326 29.16 -5.01 -23.43
CA LEU A 326 28.69 -5.86 -22.33
C LEU A 326 29.69 -7.00 -21.98
N ALA A 327 30.73 -7.22 -22.81
CA ALA A 327 31.54 -8.43 -22.78
C ALA A 327 32.80 -8.41 -21.88
N ASN A 328 33.36 -7.24 -21.50
CA ASN A 328 34.69 -7.18 -20.87
C ASN A 328 34.76 -6.30 -19.60
N LEU A 329 33.81 -6.39 -18.68
CA LEU A 329 34.01 -5.81 -17.34
C LEU A 329 34.60 -6.89 -16.42
N ASP A 330 35.93 -6.94 -16.32
CA ASP A 330 36.60 -7.70 -15.26
C ASP A 330 36.56 -6.85 -13.98
N LEU A 331 35.85 -7.32 -12.96
CA LEU A 331 35.74 -6.64 -11.65
C LEU A 331 37.08 -6.58 -10.90
N ASN A 332 38.11 -7.30 -11.37
CA ASN A 332 39.47 -7.24 -10.86
C ASN A 332 40.35 -6.21 -11.59
N LEU A 333 39.85 -5.60 -12.66
CA LEU A 333 40.51 -4.51 -13.38
C LEU A 333 39.89 -3.17 -12.99
N SER A 334 40.68 -2.10 -13.13
CA SER A 334 40.17 -0.74 -12.98
C SER A 334 38.98 -0.51 -13.92
N MET A 335 38.05 0.34 -13.49
CA MET A 335 36.80 0.60 -14.20
C MET A 335 37.01 0.87 -15.69
N VAL A 336 36.18 0.24 -16.53
CA VAL A 336 36.30 0.28 -18.01
C VAL A 336 35.88 1.63 -18.59
N GLU A 337 35.06 2.40 -17.86
CA GLU A 337 34.57 3.71 -18.26
C GLU A 337 34.73 4.70 -17.09
N ASP A 338 34.95 5.98 -17.41
CA ASP A 338 35.05 7.04 -16.41
C ASP A 338 33.70 7.20 -15.66
N PRO A 339 33.71 7.39 -14.32
CA PRO A 339 32.49 7.66 -13.55
C PRO A 339 31.68 8.82 -14.14
N GLU A 340 30.40 8.61 -14.46
CA GLU A 340 29.57 9.64 -15.07
C GLU A 340 29.42 10.85 -14.12
N ASN A 341 29.65 12.06 -14.62
CA ASN A 341 29.52 13.33 -13.91
C ASN A 341 30.40 13.50 -12.66
N SER A 342 31.24 12.51 -12.35
CA SER A 342 32.04 12.46 -11.14
C SER A 342 31.19 12.81 -9.91
N VAL A 343 30.21 11.95 -9.63
CA VAL A 343 29.21 12.14 -8.56
C VAL A 343 29.84 12.06 -7.16
N LEU A 344 29.29 12.83 -6.23
CA LEU A 344 29.47 12.66 -4.79
C LEU A 344 28.27 11.88 -4.22
N PHE A 345 28.50 10.68 -3.72
CA PHE A 345 27.45 9.94 -2.99
C PHE A 345 27.44 10.38 -1.53
N VAL A 346 26.27 10.72 -1.01
CA VAL A 346 26.09 11.12 0.39
C VAL A 346 24.98 10.27 1.00
N ALA A 347 25.35 9.28 1.81
CA ALA A 347 24.40 8.53 2.61
C ALA A 347 24.09 9.28 3.90
N ILE A 348 22.81 9.34 4.27
CA ILE A 348 22.36 10.01 5.49
C ILE A 348 21.41 9.07 6.22
N ASP A 349 21.62 8.94 7.52
CA ASP A 349 20.72 8.23 8.43
C ASP A 349 20.46 9.13 9.65
N ILE A 350 19.22 9.20 10.12
CA ILE A 350 18.82 10.09 11.22
C ILE A 350 18.05 9.31 12.28
N GLU A 351 18.59 9.34 13.50
CA GLU A 351 17.92 8.77 14.66
C GLU A 351 17.09 9.83 15.39
N ALA A 352 15.89 9.42 15.80
CA ALA A 352 14.99 10.23 16.59
C ALA A 352 14.55 9.45 17.83
N TRP A 353 14.18 10.18 18.89
CA TRP A 353 13.79 9.54 20.14
C TRP A 353 12.45 8.80 20.02
N GLU A 354 12.42 7.55 20.47
CA GLU A 354 11.30 6.62 20.32
C GLU A 354 10.00 7.06 21.02
N GLN A 355 10.09 7.97 22.00
CA GLN A 355 8.92 8.53 22.70
C GLN A 355 8.47 9.87 22.11
N ASN A 356 9.35 10.58 21.39
CA ASN A 356 9.02 11.80 20.69
C ASN A 356 9.88 11.95 19.43
N HIS A 357 9.31 11.58 18.30
CA HIS A 357 9.98 11.60 16.99
C HIS A 357 10.29 13.01 16.46
N ASP A 358 9.85 14.07 17.14
CA ASP A 358 10.27 15.45 16.82
C ASP A 358 11.66 15.77 17.42
N LEU A 359 12.16 14.94 18.34
CA LEU A 359 13.48 15.09 18.95
C LEU A 359 14.50 14.22 18.22
N ILE A 360 15.21 14.85 17.28
CA ILE A 360 16.35 14.24 16.59
C ILE A 360 17.53 14.11 17.56
N THR A 361 18.10 12.92 17.67
CA THR A 361 19.19 12.60 18.60
C THR A 361 20.54 12.50 17.91
N GLU A 362 20.57 11.95 16.70
CA GLU A 362 21.82 11.66 15.96
C GLU A 362 21.62 11.88 14.46
N VAL A 363 22.68 12.28 13.78
CA VAL A 363 22.75 12.40 12.32
C VAL A 363 24.03 11.71 11.86
N GLY A 364 23.89 10.67 11.06
CA GLY A 364 24.98 10.01 10.38
C GLY A 364 25.10 10.47 8.95
N ILE A 365 26.34 10.70 8.50
CA ILE A 365 26.64 11.05 7.12
C ILE A 365 27.83 10.21 6.67
N ALA A 366 27.70 9.55 5.52
CA ALA A 366 28.80 8.86 4.87
C ALA A 366 28.95 9.35 3.43
N ILE A 367 30.18 9.61 3.01
CA ILE A 367 30.49 10.27 1.73
C ILE A 367 31.44 9.38 0.93
N LEU A 368 31.12 9.16 -0.34
CA LEU A 368 32.01 8.51 -1.31
C LEU A 368 32.15 9.40 -2.54
N ASP A 369 33.35 9.93 -2.76
CA ASP A 369 33.67 10.67 -3.99
C ASP A 369 34.13 9.71 -5.09
N THR A 370 33.37 9.66 -6.19
CA THR A 370 33.70 8.81 -7.34
C THR A 370 35.03 9.17 -8.00
N ALA A 371 35.54 10.39 -7.81
CA ALA A 371 36.87 10.78 -8.29
C ALA A 371 38.00 9.99 -7.61
N GLU A 372 37.82 9.58 -6.35
CA GLU A 372 38.85 8.86 -5.58
C GLU A 372 38.96 7.39 -5.98
N ILE A 373 37.86 6.81 -6.47
CA ILE A 373 37.79 5.40 -6.85
C ILE A 373 37.97 5.16 -8.35
N LYS A 374 38.09 6.22 -9.17
CA LYS A 374 38.18 6.17 -10.64
C LYS A 374 39.20 5.14 -11.17
N ASN A 375 40.35 5.02 -10.50
CA ASN A 375 41.45 4.14 -10.90
C ASN A 375 41.62 2.90 -10.00
N ILE A 376 40.59 2.57 -9.22
CA ILE A 376 40.61 1.49 -8.23
C ILE A 376 39.59 0.44 -8.64
N ALA A 377 40.02 -0.81 -8.80
CA ALA A 377 39.11 -1.91 -9.06
C ALA A 377 38.16 -2.13 -7.87
N PRO A 378 36.85 -2.38 -8.09
CA PRO A 378 35.88 -2.56 -7.01
C PRO A 378 36.23 -3.71 -6.07
N GLY A 379 36.86 -4.76 -6.57
CA GLY A 379 37.08 -5.99 -5.80
C GLY A 379 35.78 -6.75 -5.55
N ASN A 380 35.81 -7.71 -4.62
CA ASN A 380 34.65 -8.55 -4.33
C ASN A 380 33.52 -7.70 -3.73
N ASP A 381 32.36 -7.67 -4.39
CA ASP A 381 31.19 -6.86 -4.00
C ASP A 381 31.52 -5.38 -3.67
N GLY A 382 32.57 -4.80 -4.27
CA GLY A 382 32.95 -3.39 -4.09
C GLY A 382 33.77 -3.04 -2.85
N GLN A 383 34.26 -4.04 -2.11
CA GLN A 383 34.98 -3.83 -0.83
C GLN A 383 36.21 -2.93 -0.91
N ASN A 384 36.92 -2.88 -2.06
CA ASN A 384 38.10 -2.02 -2.20
C ASN A 384 37.76 -0.53 -2.13
N TRP A 385 36.51 -0.17 -2.41
CA TRP A 385 36.03 1.21 -2.36
C TRP A 385 35.60 1.63 -0.95
N PHE A 386 35.40 0.70 -0.02
CA PHE A 386 34.90 1.02 1.32
C PHE A 386 35.87 1.85 2.15
N GLN A 387 37.17 1.74 1.89
CA GLN A 387 38.20 2.56 2.54
C GLN A 387 38.20 4.04 2.09
N HIS A 388 37.47 4.36 1.01
CA HIS A 388 37.29 5.71 0.49
C HIS A 388 35.97 6.34 0.94
N ILE A 389 35.33 5.74 1.96
CA ILE A 389 34.13 6.28 2.58
C ILE A 389 34.56 7.13 3.77
N ASP A 390 34.32 8.44 3.66
CA ASP A 390 34.43 9.36 4.79
C ASP A 390 33.15 9.31 5.61
N ALA A 391 33.28 9.29 6.93
CA ALA A 391 32.15 9.12 7.84
C ALA A 391 32.12 10.23 8.90
N LEU A 392 30.92 10.73 9.15
CA LEU A 392 30.63 11.73 10.18
C LEU A 392 29.44 11.26 11.00
N HIS A 393 29.62 11.26 12.32
CA HIS A 393 28.56 10.96 13.26
C HIS A 393 28.35 12.14 14.21
N ILE A 394 27.19 12.78 14.11
CA ILE A 394 26.82 13.95 14.91
C ILE A 394 25.77 13.53 15.93
N ARG A 395 26.01 13.83 17.20
CA ARG A 395 25.01 13.78 18.27
C ARG A 395 24.50 15.18 18.57
N VAL A 396 23.18 15.33 18.59
CA VAL A 396 22.52 16.60 18.89
C VAL A 396 22.68 16.89 20.38
N LYS A 397 23.44 17.93 20.72
CA LYS A 397 23.86 18.21 22.10
C LYS A 397 22.66 18.37 23.04
N GLU A 398 21.62 19.06 22.59
CA GLU A 398 20.38 19.32 23.33
C GLU A 398 19.59 18.04 23.66
N ASN A 399 19.69 17.04 22.79
CA ASN A 399 18.91 15.80 22.85
C ASN A 399 19.77 14.57 23.19
N SER A 400 21.07 14.76 23.47
CA SER A 400 22.04 13.67 23.72
C SER A 400 21.70 12.76 24.91
N TRP A 401 20.84 13.23 25.82
CA TRP A 401 20.31 12.47 26.96
C TRP A 401 19.24 11.45 26.54
N ALA A 402 18.59 11.63 25.40
CA ALA A 402 17.51 10.79 24.92
C ALA A 402 18.08 9.60 24.15
N VAL A 403 17.96 8.40 24.72
CA VAL A 403 18.48 7.15 24.14
C VAL A 403 17.34 6.15 24.00
N ASN A 404 17.22 5.54 22.81
CA ASN A 404 16.23 4.52 22.51
C ASN A 404 16.55 3.21 23.24
N ARG A 405 15.57 2.64 23.95
CA ARG A 405 15.75 1.42 24.75
C ARG A 405 14.58 0.44 24.68
N ARG A 406 13.36 0.90 24.38
CA ARG A 406 12.12 0.11 24.53
C ARG A 406 11.80 -0.73 23.31
N TYR A 407 11.96 -0.16 22.11
CA TYR A 407 11.59 -0.85 20.86
C TYR A 407 12.82 -1.28 20.06
N VAL A 408 13.86 -0.44 20.09
CA VAL A 408 15.14 -0.66 19.42
C VAL A 408 16.22 -0.17 20.37
N HIS A 409 17.27 -0.96 20.57
CA HIS A 409 18.36 -0.59 21.45
C HIS A 409 19.37 0.28 20.69
N GLY A 410 19.37 1.59 20.97
CA GLY A 410 20.31 2.52 20.34
C GLY A 410 21.74 2.30 20.82
N CYS A 411 22.71 2.52 19.93
CA CYS A 411 24.14 2.41 20.19
C CYS A 411 24.91 3.74 20.01
N PRO A 412 24.45 4.87 20.58
CA PRO A 412 24.96 6.21 20.27
C PRO A 412 26.44 6.44 20.59
N ASP A 413 26.97 5.67 21.53
CA ASP A 413 28.34 5.81 22.02
C ASP A 413 29.36 4.97 21.22
N TYR A 414 28.90 4.15 20.27
CA TYR A 414 29.73 3.17 19.55
C TYR A 414 29.85 3.48 18.06
N PHE A 415 30.43 4.63 17.73
CA PHE A 415 30.75 4.95 16.33
C PHE A 415 32.03 4.21 15.90
N ASN A 416 31.90 3.30 14.94
CA ASN A 416 32.99 2.40 14.51
C ASN A 416 33.96 3.05 13.52
N PHE A 417 33.54 4.13 12.85
CA PHE A 417 34.27 4.74 11.73
C PHE A 417 34.91 6.10 12.09
N GLY A 418 35.01 6.42 13.38
CA GLY A 418 35.61 7.67 13.84
C GLY A 418 35.23 8.01 15.27
N THR A 419 35.08 9.31 15.56
CA THR A 419 34.66 9.81 16.87
C THR A 419 33.37 10.61 16.73
N SER A 420 32.40 10.36 17.61
CA SER A 420 31.14 11.12 17.61
C SER A 420 31.37 12.59 17.94
N GLU A 421 30.85 13.49 17.10
CA GLU A 421 30.87 14.93 17.32
C GLU A 421 29.59 15.39 18.02
N PHE A 422 29.71 16.35 18.93
CA PHE A 422 28.55 16.94 19.61
C PHE A 422 28.29 18.35 19.11
N THR A 423 27.16 18.53 18.43
CA THR A 423 26.81 19.79 17.75
C THR A 423 25.45 20.29 18.22
N GLN A 424 25.28 21.62 18.29
CA GLN A 424 23.99 22.23 18.59
C GLN A 424 23.02 22.00 17.41
N GLY A 425 21.76 21.70 17.70
CA GLY A 425 20.77 21.38 16.67
C GLY A 425 20.63 22.43 15.56
N ASN A 426 20.78 23.72 15.89
CA ASN A 426 20.73 24.84 14.94
C ASN A 426 21.93 24.92 13.98
N LEU A 427 23.04 24.22 14.25
CA LEU A 427 24.23 24.20 13.39
C LEU A 427 24.22 23.02 12.40
N ILE A 428 23.28 22.08 12.56
CA ILE A 428 23.19 20.89 11.71
C ILE A 428 22.76 21.25 10.28
N GLU A 429 21.77 22.12 10.12
CA GLU A 429 21.31 22.57 8.79
C GLU A 429 22.42 23.30 8.00
N PRO A 430 23.13 24.28 8.57
CA PRO A 430 24.29 24.89 7.92
C PRO A 430 25.39 23.88 7.57
N LEU A 431 25.61 22.86 8.41
CA LEU A 431 26.60 21.81 8.18
C LEU A 431 26.20 20.94 6.97
N ILE A 432 24.97 20.45 6.94
CA ILE A 432 24.44 19.64 5.83
C ILE A 432 24.47 20.44 4.52
N LYS A 433 24.04 21.71 4.54
CA LYS A 433 24.14 22.61 3.37
C LYS A 433 25.57 22.81 2.89
N ASN A 434 26.54 22.86 3.81
CA ASN A 434 27.94 23.00 3.44
C ASN A 434 28.48 21.72 2.79
N LEU A 435 28.08 20.54 3.27
CA LEU A 435 28.49 19.26 2.72
C LEU A 435 27.82 18.95 1.37
N ILE A 436 26.54 19.28 1.21
CA ILE A 436 25.75 18.92 0.03
C ILE A 436 25.70 20.10 -0.95
N ASP A 437 25.02 21.18 -0.61
CA ASP A 437 24.69 22.27 -1.56
C ASP A 437 25.93 23.04 -2.03
N LYS A 438 26.96 23.13 -1.18
CA LYS A 438 28.23 23.82 -1.48
C LYS A 438 29.34 22.90 -1.96
N ALA A 439 29.05 21.61 -2.18
CA ALA A 439 30.03 20.71 -2.78
C ALA A 439 30.41 21.22 -4.17
N THR A 440 31.71 21.36 -4.44
CA THR A 440 32.23 21.85 -5.71
C THR A 440 33.34 20.94 -6.22
N PHE A 441 33.55 20.96 -7.54
CA PHE A 441 34.71 20.33 -8.18
C PHE A 441 35.32 21.26 -9.21
N ILE A 442 36.55 20.96 -9.61
CA ILE A 442 37.24 21.64 -10.71
C ILE A 442 36.93 20.85 -11.98
N ASP A 443 36.28 21.50 -12.95
CA ASP A 443 35.99 20.87 -14.24
C ASP A 443 37.30 20.60 -14.99
N PRO A 444 37.58 19.34 -15.39
CA PRO A 444 38.83 19.00 -16.06
C PRO A 444 38.94 19.57 -17.48
N VAL A 445 37.84 20.00 -18.11
CA VAL A 445 37.80 20.53 -19.47
C VAL A 445 38.14 22.02 -19.52
N ASP A 446 37.53 22.82 -18.64
CA ASP A 446 37.69 24.29 -18.65
C ASP A 446 38.39 24.86 -17.39
N GLY A 447 38.68 24.03 -16.39
CA GLY A 447 39.36 24.42 -15.15
C GLY A 447 38.51 25.26 -14.20
N THR A 448 37.22 25.44 -14.47
CA THR A 448 36.33 26.25 -13.64
C THR A 448 35.77 25.45 -12.46
N THR A 449 35.52 26.14 -11.34
CA THR A 449 34.84 25.53 -10.20
C THR A 449 33.34 25.43 -10.48
N LYS A 450 32.80 24.21 -10.52
CA LYS A 450 31.38 23.94 -10.76
C LYS A 450 30.74 23.23 -9.55
N PRO A 451 29.42 23.39 -9.31
CA PRO A 451 28.72 22.61 -8.30
C PRO A 451 28.86 21.12 -8.57
N ARG A 452 29.21 20.34 -7.54
CA ARG A 452 29.40 18.89 -7.63
C ARG A 452 28.03 18.21 -7.67
N PRO A 453 27.75 17.35 -8.67
CA PRO A 453 26.52 16.55 -8.68
C PRO A 453 26.51 15.59 -7.49
N VAL A 454 25.41 15.59 -6.73
CA VAL A 454 25.22 14.78 -5.53
C VAL A 454 24.13 13.74 -5.75
N VAL A 455 24.37 12.52 -5.28
CA VAL A 455 23.35 11.48 -5.16
C VAL A 455 23.17 11.15 -3.69
N LEU A 456 21.96 11.37 -3.18
CA LEU A 456 21.63 11.01 -1.80
C LEU A 456 21.31 9.53 -1.69
N VAL A 457 21.79 8.89 -0.63
CA VAL A 457 21.62 7.45 -0.42
C VAL A 457 20.92 7.22 0.92
N PHE A 458 19.89 6.38 0.92
CA PHE A 458 19.12 6.06 2.11
C PHE A 458 18.82 4.57 2.19
N HIS A 459 18.39 4.11 3.37
CA HIS A 459 17.79 2.81 3.57
C HIS A 459 16.33 3.00 4.03
N GLU A 460 15.40 3.17 3.08
CA GLU A 460 14.09 3.82 3.27
C GLU A 460 14.20 5.36 3.31
N SER A 461 14.18 5.97 2.13
CA SER A 461 14.36 7.42 1.96
C SER A 461 13.26 8.28 2.58
N SER A 462 12.06 7.75 2.83
CA SER A 462 10.90 8.55 3.19
C SER A 462 10.94 9.03 4.65
N SER A 463 11.49 8.23 5.56
CA SER A 463 11.74 8.60 6.95
C SER A 463 12.80 9.69 7.07
N ASP A 464 13.97 9.50 6.46
CA ASP A 464 15.09 10.43 6.61
C ASP A 464 14.82 11.77 5.95
N ILE A 465 14.17 11.79 4.79
CA ILE A 465 13.74 13.06 4.15
C ILE A 465 12.78 13.83 5.06
N LYS A 466 11.91 13.14 5.80
CA LYS A 466 11.03 13.79 6.78
C LYS A 466 11.83 14.36 7.96
N TYR A 467 12.84 13.65 8.45
CA TYR A 467 13.69 14.12 9.54
C TYR A 467 14.60 15.29 9.11
N LEU A 468 15.15 15.26 7.90
CA LEU A 468 15.89 16.40 7.32
C LEU A 468 15.02 17.66 7.29
N LYS A 469 13.74 17.54 6.91
CA LYS A 469 12.79 18.66 6.97
C LYS A 469 12.57 19.17 8.39
N SER A 470 12.55 18.29 9.40
CA SER A 470 12.43 18.69 10.81
C SER A 470 13.68 19.46 11.30
N LEU A 471 14.85 19.15 10.72
CA LEU A 471 16.09 19.88 10.93
C LEU A 471 16.18 21.15 10.08
N SER A 472 15.10 21.55 9.38
CA SER A 472 15.06 22.72 8.46
C SER A 472 15.91 22.59 7.20
N TYR A 473 16.42 21.40 6.87
CA TYR A 473 17.07 21.13 5.59
C TYR A 473 16.05 20.57 4.59
N TYR A 474 15.82 21.31 3.50
CA TYR A 474 14.89 20.93 2.44
C TYR A 474 15.67 20.47 1.21
N VAL A 475 15.69 19.17 0.98
CA VAL A 475 16.42 18.56 -0.14
C VAL A 475 15.93 19.13 -1.47
N GLU A 476 14.64 19.48 -1.57
CA GLU A 476 14.05 20.09 -2.77
C GLU A 476 14.66 21.44 -3.16
N GLY A 477 15.35 22.12 -2.25
CA GLY A 477 16.07 23.36 -2.52
C GLY A 477 17.48 23.15 -3.08
N ALA A 478 18.05 21.94 -3.01
CA ALA A 478 19.41 21.66 -3.40
C ALA A 478 19.53 21.47 -4.92
N GLN A 479 20.14 22.44 -5.62
CA GLN A 479 20.21 22.45 -7.09
C GLN A 479 21.17 21.42 -7.68
N ASN A 480 22.12 20.93 -6.89
CA ASN A 480 23.14 19.99 -7.31
C ASN A 480 22.82 18.53 -6.94
N VAL A 481 21.72 18.27 -6.22
CA VAL A 481 21.22 16.91 -5.97
C VAL A 481 20.49 16.42 -7.22
N ILE A 482 21.07 15.41 -7.87
CA ILE A 482 20.61 14.93 -9.18
C ILE A 482 19.78 13.65 -9.10
N ASP A 483 19.92 12.85 -8.04
CA ASP A 483 19.22 11.58 -7.88
C ASP A 483 19.16 11.15 -6.40
N VAL A 484 18.29 10.17 -6.12
CA VAL A 484 18.20 9.49 -4.83
C VAL A 484 18.28 7.98 -5.04
N ALA A 485 19.16 7.32 -4.29
CA ALA A 485 19.31 5.87 -4.26
C ALA A 485 18.77 5.30 -2.95
N ASP A 486 17.77 4.42 -3.05
CA ASP A 486 17.19 3.73 -1.89
C ASP A 486 17.64 2.26 -1.87
N THR A 487 18.48 1.90 -0.91
CA THR A 487 19.08 0.57 -0.82
C THR A 487 18.07 -0.53 -0.53
N ARG A 488 16.95 -0.20 0.13
CA ARG A 488 15.84 -1.14 0.37
C ARG A 488 15.18 -1.53 -0.95
N GLU A 489 14.88 -0.54 -1.79
CA GLU A 489 14.31 -0.75 -3.12
C GLU A 489 15.27 -1.49 -4.06
N MET A 490 16.56 -1.12 -4.03
CA MET A 490 17.61 -1.77 -4.81
C MET A 490 17.72 -3.27 -4.44
N HIS A 491 17.75 -3.58 -3.14
CA HIS A 491 17.79 -4.96 -2.67
C HIS A 491 16.55 -5.75 -3.08
N GLN A 492 15.35 -5.18 -2.85
CA GLN A 492 14.08 -5.79 -3.24
C GLN A 492 14.03 -6.16 -4.73
N TYR A 493 14.49 -5.25 -5.59
CA TYR A 493 14.60 -5.50 -7.02
C TYR A 493 15.54 -6.66 -7.34
N LEU A 494 16.70 -6.70 -6.68
CA LEU A 494 17.72 -7.72 -6.90
C LEU A 494 17.24 -9.12 -6.48
N VAL A 495 16.58 -9.26 -5.32
CA VAL A 495 16.04 -10.54 -4.83
C VAL A 495 14.64 -10.88 -5.36
N ARG A 496 14.04 -9.99 -6.17
CA ARG A 496 12.69 -10.13 -6.76
C ARG A 496 11.59 -10.39 -5.72
N SER A 497 11.62 -9.60 -4.64
CA SER A 497 10.71 -9.69 -3.49
C SER A 497 10.12 -8.32 -3.14
N ASN A 498 8.82 -8.28 -2.80
CA ASN A 498 8.18 -7.08 -2.25
C ASN A 498 8.34 -6.99 -0.72
N ASN A 499 8.91 -8.01 -0.08
CA ASN A 499 9.17 -7.97 1.34
C ASN A 499 10.28 -6.95 1.57
N SER A 500 10.06 -6.02 2.48
CA SER A 500 11.12 -5.12 2.92
C SER A 500 12.19 -5.89 3.65
N ALA A 501 13.44 -5.50 3.40
CA ALA A 501 14.59 -5.98 4.14
C ALA A 501 15.05 -4.87 5.06
N SER A 502 15.46 -5.22 6.28
CA SER A 502 16.21 -4.33 7.16
C SER A 502 17.63 -4.12 6.63
N LEU A 503 18.33 -3.09 7.13
CA LEU A 503 19.71 -2.83 6.73
C LEU A 503 20.59 -4.05 7.04
N ALA A 504 20.45 -4.61 8.25
CA ALA A 504 21.07 -5.87 8.65
C ALA A 504 20.88 -6.99 7.61
N SER A 505 19.64 -7.21 7.16
CA SER A 505 19.33 -8.25 6.17
C SER A 505 20.02 -8.00 4.82
N VAL A 506 20.15 -6.74 4.39
CA VAL A 506 20.86 -6.38 3.15
C VAL A 506 22.36 -6.61 3.31
N LEU A 507 22.94 -6.27 4.47
CA LEU A 507 24.36 -6.50 4.75
C LEU A 507 24.69 -8.00 4.83
N ASP A 508 23.83 -8.79 5.48
CA ASP A 508 23.94 -10.26 5.53
C ASP A 508 23.87 -10.86 4.12
N TYR A 509 22.95 -10.37 3.29
CA TYR A 509 22.85 -10.77 1.88
C TYR A 509 24.12 -10.48 1.06
N LEU A 510 24.84 -9.42 1.40
CA LEU A 510 26.11 -9.02 0.78
C LEU A 510 27.34 -9.65 1.46
N GLY A 511 27.17 -10.34 2.59
CA GLY A 511 28.28 -10.87 3.39
C GLY A 511 29.14 -9.76 4.01
N ILE A 512 28.59 -8.57 4.25
CA ILE A 512 29.27 -7.45 4.89
C ILE A 512 29.11 -7.60 6.40
N SER A 513 30.23 -7.72 7.12
CA SER A 513 30.21 -7.78 8.59
C SER A 513 29.86 -6.41 9.17
N TYR A 514 28.87 -6.37 10.05
CA TYR A 514 28.43 -5.14 10.72
C TYR A 514 28.43 -5.27 12.24
N ARG A 515 28.53 -4.13 12.93
CA ARG A 515 28.43 -4.01 14.39
C ARG A 515 27.79 -2.69 14.76
N HIS A 516 27.13 -2.65 15.92
CA HIS A 516 26.56 -1.41 16.48
C HIS A 516 25.64 -0.67 15.48
N LEU A 517 24.71 -1.40 14.85
CA LEU A 517 23.56 -0.78 14.18
C LEU A 517 22.74 0.03 15.21
N HIS A 518 21.93 0.97 14.74
CA HIS A 518 21.26 1.99 15.57
C HIS A 518 22.26 3.00 16.17
N ASN A 519 23.32 3.24 15.41
CA ASN A 519 24.21 4.39 15.54
C ASN A 519 24.18 5.04 14.17
N ALA A 520 23.60 6.23 14.07
CA ALA A 520 23.30 6.84 12.78
C ALA A 520 24.54 6.91 11.86
N GLY A 521 25.72 7.19 12.43
CA GLY A 521 26.98 7.22 11.69
C GLY A 521 27.38 5.86 11.10
N ASN A 522 27.25 4.78 11.87
CA ASN A 522 27.49 3.43 11.38
C ASN A 522 26.46 3.05 10.31
N ASP A 523 25.18 3.36 10.55
CA ASP A 523 24.09 3.01 9.64
C ASP A 523 24.21 3.75 8.29
N ALA A 524 24.64 5.01 8.29
CA ALA A 524 24.97 5.74 7.07
C ALA A 524 26.13 5.08 6.29
N VAL A 525 27.20 4.66 6.97
CA VAL A 525 28.33 3.96 6.33
C VAL A 525 27.90 2.62 5.75
N TYR A 526 27.20 1.81 6.54
CA TYR A 526 26.70 0.51 6.09
C TYR A 526 25.69 0.63 4.96
N THR A 527 24.84 1.67 4.97
CA THR A 527 23.94 1.99 3.86
C THR A 527 24.72 2.30 2.58
N LEU A 528 25.79 3.09 2.67
CA LEU A 528 26.61 3.41 1.51
C LEU A 528 27.38 2.18 0.98
N GLN A 529 27.92 1.35 1.88
CA GLN A 529 28.54 0.07 1.53
C GLN A 529 27.53 -0.88 0.86
N ALA A 530 26.31 -0.94 1.38
CA ALA A 530 25.23 -1.75 0.81
C ALA A 530 24.85 -1.27 -0.59
N MET A 531 24.75 0.05 -0.83
CA MET A 531 24.50 0.61 -2.15
C MET A 531 25.57 0.17 -3.16
N VAL A 532 26.85 0.30 -2.80
CA VAL A 532 27.98 -0.13 -3.62
C VAL A 532 27.90 -1.63 -3.90
N GLY A 533 27.73 -2.45 -2.86
CA GLY A 533 27.67 -3.90 -2.98
C GLY A 533 26.51 -4.38 -3.85
N LEU A 534 25.32 -3.82 -3.69
CA LEU A 534 24.16 -4.12 -4.53
C LEU A 534 24.41 -3.75 -6.00
N ALA A 535 25.03 -2.59 -6.26
CA ALA A 535 25.33 -2.14 -7.61
C ALA A 535 26.34 -3.06 -8.32
N VAL A 536 27.44 -3.41 -7.64
CA VAL A 536 28.48 -4.33 -8.13
C VAL A 536 27.91 -5.73 -8.34
N LYS A 537 27.21 -6.29 -7.34
CA LYS A 537 26.61 -7.62 -7.40
C LYS A 537 25.60 -7.75 -8.52
N LYS A 538 24.70 -6.77 -8.70
CA LYS A 538 23.76 -6.77 -9.83
C LYS A 538 24.48 -6.71 -11.18
N ARG A 539 25.58 -5.95 -11.26
CA ARG A 539 26.38 -5.84 -12.49
C ARG A 539 27.03 -7.18 -12.83
N ALA A 540 27.65 -7.84 -11.85
CA ALA A 540 28.22 -9.17 -11.98
C ALA A 540 27.17 -10.17 -12.50
N MET A 541 25.98 -10.19 -11.89
CA MET A 541 24.87 -11.03 -12.34
C MET A 541 24.43 -10.72 -13.78
N SER A 542 24.40 -9.44 -14.19
CA SER A 542 24.06 -9.07 -15.57
C SER A 542 25.08 -9.61 -16.58
N ILE A 543 26.38 -9.57 -16.25
CA ILE A 543 27.47 -10.08 -17.10
C ILE A 543 27.40 -11.60 -17.21
N GLU A 544 27.25 -12.31 -16.09
CA GLU A 544 27.12 -13.77 -16.06
C GLU A 544 25.91 -14.24 -16.88
N ASN A 545 24.77 -13.55 -16.76
CA ASN A 545 23.57 -13.86 -17.54
C ASN A 545 23.74 -13.58 -19.04
N ALA A 546 24.54 -12.58 -19.42
CA ALA A 546 24.85 -12.30 -20.82
C ALA A 546 25.73 -13.40 -21.44
N GLN A 547 26.70 -13.91 -20.68
CA GLN A 547 27.57 -15.02 -21.10
C GLN A 547 26.83 -16.36 -21.23
N LYS A 548 25.76 -16.56 -20.45
CA LYS A 548 24.93 -17.79 -20.47
C LYS A 548 23.87 -17.83 -21.58
N LYS A 549 23.67 -16.79 -22.39
CA LYS A 549 22.68 -16.81 -23.47
C LYS A 549 23.09 -17.85 -24.53
N PRO A 550 22.31 -18.94 -24.75
CA PRO A 550 22.61 -19.90 -25.79
C PRO A 550 22.45 -19.22 -27.17
N GLU A 551 23.40 -19.46 -28.07
CA GLU A 551 23.26 -19.13 -29.50
C GLU A 551 22.13 -19.99 -30.10
N GLY A 552 20.89 -19.51 -30.07
CA GLY A 552 19.75 -20.23 -30.63
C GLY A 552 18.40 -19.62 -30.30
N HIS A 553 17.43 -19.85 -31.19
CA HIS A 553 16.03 -19.42 -31.03
C HIS A 553 15.42 -20.09 -29.78
N VAL A 554 15.12 -19.29 -28.76
CA VAL A 554 14.38 -19.75 -27.57
C VAL A 554 12.89 -19.82 -27.94
N PRO A 555 12.23 -21.00 -27.84
CA PRO A 555 10.82 -21.16 -28.15
C PRO A 555 9.93 -20.22 -27.31
N TYR A 556 8.89 -19.64 -27.92
CA TYR A 556 7.95 -18.73 -27.26
C TYR A 556 7.28 -19.32 -25.99
N SER A 557 7.22 -20.65 -25.87
CA SER A 557 6.74 -21.36 -24.67
C SER A 557 7.64 -21.18 -23.44
N ASP A 558 8.95 -21.00 -23.63
CA ASP A 558 9.94 -20.91 -22.55
C ASP A 558 10.03 -19.48 -22.00
N PHE A 559 9.63 -18.48 -22.78
CA PHE A 559 9.41 -17.10 -22.31
C PHE A 559 8.27 -16.97 -21.30
N LYS A 560 7.32 -17.93 -21.30
CA LYS A 560 6.06 -17.79 -20.55
C LYS A 560 6.15 -18.24 -19.09
N GLN A 561 7.22 -18.95 -18.71
CA GLN A 561 7.39 -19.44 -17.35
C GLN A 561 8.30 -18.52 -16.52
N LYS A 562 7.66 -17.63 -15.73
CA LYS A 562 8.23 -16.86 -14.60
C LYS A 562 8.85 -15.48 -14.90
N GLU A 563 8.36 -14.69 -15.85
CA GLU A 563 8.49 -13.24 -15.69
C GLU A 563 7.55 -12.78 -14.57
N LYS A 564 8.08 -12.63 -13.35
CA LYS A 564 7.37 -11.81 -12.36
C LYS A 564 7.30 -10.41 -12.98
N GLU A 565 6.08 -9.93 -13.20
CA GLU A 565 5.79 -8.67 -13.90
C GLU A 565 6.53 -7.48 -13.27
N GLY A 566 7.28 -6.72 -14.06
CA GLY A 566 7.96 -5.49 -13.63
C GLY A 566 9.39 -5.66 -13.09
N TRP A 567 9.84 -6.88 -12.77
CA TRP A 567 11.17 -7.16 -12.19
C TRP A 567 12.32 -7.19 -13.21
N THR A 568 12.03 -6.79 -14.45
CA THR A 568 12.99 -6.66 -15.53
C THR A 568 12.86 -5.28 -16.14
N SER A 569 13.86 -4.43 -15.95
CA SER A 569 13.94 -3.10 -16.57
C SER A 569 14.60 -3.12 -17.97
N GLY A 570 14.72 -4.31 -18.60
CA GLY A 570 15.38 -4.58 -19.89
C GLY A 570 16.91 -4.40 -19.83
N GLU A 571 17.74 -5.39 -20.16
CA GLU A 571 19.22 -5.22 -20.07
C GLU A 571 19.78 -4.19 -21.09
N ASP A 572 18.98 -3.85 -22.10
CA ASP A 572 19.17 -2.82 -23.13
C ASP A 572 19.02 -1.38 -22.63
N THR A 573 18.53 -1.18 -21.41
CA THR A 573 18.40 0.16 -20.81
C THR A 573 19.55 0.44 -19.84
N ASP A 574 19.97 1.70 -19.73
CA ASP A 574 21.01 2.16 -18.80
C ASP A 574 20.46 2.87 -17.55
N GLY A 575 19.15 2.84 -17.34
CA GLY A 575 18.48 3.53 -16.24
C GLY A 575 17.96 4.92 -16.58
N GLY A 576 18.30 5.47 -17.76
CA GLY A 576 17.80 6.76 -18.25
C GLY A 576 18.48 7.98 -17.61
N ASN A 577 17.87 9.16 -17.77
CA ASN A 577 18.36 10.39 -17.14
C ASN A 577 18.12 10.38 -15.61
N PRO A 578 18.88 11.19 -14.84
CA PRO A 578 18.61 11.39 -13.41
C PRO A 578 17.15 11.80 -13.19
N VAL A 579 16.50 11.24 -12.18
CA VAL A 579 15.05 11.42 -11.95
C VAL A 579 14.78 12.56 -10.95
N GLY A 580 15.80 13.05 -10.25
CA GLY A 580 15.65 14.03 -9.18
C GLY A 580 15.03 13.41 -7.92
N LEU A 581 14.39 14.25 -7.11
CA LEU A 581 13.79 13.82 -5.85
C LEU A 581 12.45 13.10 -6.07
N PRO A 582 12.11 12.09 -5.25
CA PRO A 582 10.81 11.45 -5.31
C PRO A 582 9.68 12.45 -5.03
N ASP A 583 8.58 12.37 -5.80
CA ASP A 583 7.35 13.12 -5.56
C ASP A 583 6.80 12.75 -4.16
N THR A 584 7.12 13.53 -3.14
CA THR A 584 6.41 13.44 -1.87
C THR A 584 5.01 14.04 -2.10
N ASP A 585 4.00 13.18 -2.29
CA ASP A 585 2.60 13.56 -2.53
C ASP A 585 2.07 14.48 -1.40
N ILE A 586 2.25 15.79 -1.54
CA ILE A 586 1.64 16.81 -0.68
C ILE A 586 0.22 17.00 -1.16
N LYS A 587 -0.74 16.32 -0.51
CA LYS A 587 -2.14 16.80 -0.51
C LYS A 587 -2.23 18.05 0.36
N ALA A 588 -1.75 19.17 -0.19
CA ALA A 588 -2.08 20.48 0.34
C ALA A 588 -3.53 20.79 -0.02
N ASN A 589 -4.34 21.01 1.01
CA ASN A 589 -5.61 21.72 0.89
C ASN A 589 -5.34 23.10 0.25
N LEU A 590 -5.49 23.20 -1.06
CA LEU A 590 -5.80 24.49 -1.68
C LEU A 590 -7.31 24.64 -1.62
N GLY A 591 -7.75 25.37 -0.60
CA GLY A 591 -9.07 25.97 -0.59
C GLY A 591 -9.15 26.93 -1.78
N SER A 592 -10.11 26.67 -2.66
CA SER A 592 -10.56 27.63 -3.64
C SER A 592 -11.16 28.83 -2.90
N GLU A 593 -10.39 29.91 -2.75
CA GLU A 593 -10.97 31.22 -2.53
C GLU A 593 -11.19 31.88 -3.89
N ASP A 594 -12.47 32.04 -4.21
CA ASP A 594 -12.99 32.85 -5.30
C ASP A 594 -12.48 34.29 -5.17
N ALA A 595 -11.58 34.69 -6.08
CA ALA A 595 -11.29 36.10 -6.32
C ALA A 595 -12.20 36.61 -7.46
N GLY A 596 -13.46 36.89 -7.10
CA GLY A 596 -14.34 37.76 -7.88
C GLY A 596 -14.23 39.18 -7.33
N GLY A 597 -13.69 40.12 -8.12
CA GLY A 597 -13.64 41.53 -7.74
C GLY A 597 -13.12 42.43 -8.85
N GLN A 598 -14.06 43.06 -9.55
CA GLN A 598 -13.87 44.06 -10.60
C GLN A 598 -13.53 45.46 -10.04
N GLY A 599 -12.96 46.32 -10.91
CA GLY A 599 -12.84 47.78 -10.78
C GLY A 599 -11.37 48.20 -10.99
N TRP A 600 -10.92 48.70 -12.15
CA TRP A 600 -11.24 49.97 -12.83
C TRP A 600 -11.26 51.18 -11.88
N ASP A 601 -10.25 52.02 -12.12
CA ASP A 601 -9.84 53.30 -11.52
C ASP A 601 -9.14 53.30 -10.15
#